data_AF-A0A669QUT8-F1
#
_entry.id   AF-A0A669QUT8-F1
#
_cell.length_a   1.000
_cell.length_b   1.000
_cell.length_c   1.000
_cell.angle_alpha   90.00
_cell.angle_beta   90.00
_cell.angle_gamma   90.00
#
_symmetry.space_group_name_H-M   'P 1'
#
loop_
_entity.id
_entity.type
_entity.pdbx_description
1 polymer ?
#
loop_
_entity_poly.entity_id
_entity_poly.type
_entity_poly.pdbx_seq_one_letter_code
_entity_poly.pdbx_strand_id
1 'polypeptide(L)'
;VLDLPPPSCGRGRDRRRGGGMVPVLPGLYVGGAESCSSSKALAAAGVMAVLTVDAEEPPPVPGVQALYIRALDEPGADLLSRLDECAAFIGAARAGGGAVLVRCQAGVSRSVAVVTAYLMKSQGLGWEEAYAAVRAAKPDAEVNPGFQRQLKLYEAMGCAVDSSSALYKQHRLQVLTERFSELQDLPQEVFAVDPTNAHQSPNTEVLYRCRKCRRALFRSSSILSHMEGSGPTAFAHKRITESVHLRGSGPDKCTSYFIEPVQWMEPALLGVTEGQLLCPKCTSKLGSFSWWGEQCSCGHWVTPAFQIHKSRVDEARTLSVGNFHTTKT
;
A
#
# COMPACT_ATOMS: atom_id res chain seq x y z
N VAL A 1 -13.48 3.35 -32.49
CA VAL A 1 -12.63 2.84 -33.60
C VAL A 1 -11.23 3.34 -33.29
N LEU A 2 -10.42 2.47 -32.69
CA LEU A 2 -9.09 2.83 -32.17
C LEU A 2 -8.06 2.57 -33.28
N ASP A 3 -7.35 3.62 -33.70
CA ASP A 3 -6.24 3.54 -34.65
C ASP A 3 -5.02 2.94 -33.96
N LEU A 4 -4.95 1.60 -33.95
CA LEU A 4 -3.71 0.88 -33.74
C LEU A 4 -2.93 0.86 -35.07
N PRO A 5 -1.63 1.19 -35.08
CA PRO A 5 -0.83 1.10 -36.31
C PRO A 5 -0.68 -0.37 -36.77
N PRO A 6 -0.59 -0.63 -38.09
CA PRO A 6 -0.55 -1.99 -38.63
C PRO A 6 0.80 -2.68 -38.35
N PRO A 7 0.84 -4.02 -38.36
CA PRO A 7 2.07 -4.76 -38.12
C PRO A 7 2.98 -4.68 -39.35
N SER A 8 4.12 -4.02 -39.22
CA SER A 8 5.17 -4.01 -40.24
C SER A 8 5.90 -5.35 -40.25
N CYS A 9 5.61 -6.19 -41.25
CA CYS A 9 6.38 -7.38 -41.59
C CYS A 9 7.62 -6.97 -42.40
N GLY A 10 8.84 -7.22 -41.90
CA GLY A 10 10.03 -7.08 -42.75
C GLY A 10 11.41 -7.02 -42.11
N ARG A 11 12.01 -8.21 -41.94
CA ARG A 11 13.44 -8.54 -42.11
C ARG A 11 14.46 -8.08 -41.04
N GLY A 12 15.26 -9.06 -40.62
CA GLY A 12 16.63 -8.84 -40.18
C GLY A 12 16.87 -9.11 -38.71
N ARG A 13 17.40 -10.31 -38.40
CA ARG A 13 18.02 -10.61 -37.12
C ARG A 13 19.14 -9.58 -36.88
N ASP A 14 18.99 -8.74 -35.86
CA ASP A 14 20.13 -8.21 -35.12
C ASP A 14 19.90 -8.47 -33.63
N ARG A 15 20.34 -9.64 -33.17
CA ARG A 15 20.47 -9.94 -31.74
C ARG A 15 21.66 -9.16 -31.19
N ARG A 16 21.57 -7.83 -31.15
CA ARG A 16 22.40 -7.05 -30.23
C ARG A 16 21.79 -7.20 -28.85
N ARG A 17 22.49 -7.91 -27.96
CA ARG A 17 22.33 -7.76 -26.51
C ARG A 17 22.76 -6.34 -26.16
N GLY A 18 21.87 -5.36 -26.34
CA GLY A 18 22.14 -3.95 -26.10
C GLY A 18 21.56 -3.54 -24.75
N GLY A 19 22.42 -3.37 -23.74
CA GLY A 19 22.09 -2.67 -22.50
C GLY A 19 21.88 -1.19 -22.80
N GLY A 20 20.68 -0.84 -23.25
CA GLY A 20 20.29 0.51 -23.59
C GLY A 20 18.83 0.74 -23.25
N MET A 21 18.42 2.00 -23.24
CA MET A 21 17.05 2.39 -22.93
C MET A 21 16.06 1.83 -23.97
N VAL A 22 14.98 1.24 -23.49
CA VAL A 22 13.94 0.62 -24.31
C VAL A 22 12.69 1.52 -24.30
N PRO A 23 12.17 1.95 -25.46
CA PRO A 23 10.94 2.74 -25.51
C PRO A 23 9.73 1.88 -25.16
N VAL A 24 8.90 2.35 -24.22
CA VAL A 24 7.64 1.70 -23.83
C VAL A 24 6.46 2.45 -24.42
N LEU A 25 6.51 3.79 -24.40
CA LEU A 25 5.56 4.69 -25.05
C LEU A 25 6.31 5.89 -25.65
N PRO A 26 5.68 6.70 -26.52
CA PRO A 26 6.22 8.00 -26.87
C PRO A 26 6.59 8.82 -25.62
N GLY A 27 7.87 9.18 -25.52
CA GLY A 27 8.43 9.94 -24.40
C GLY A 27 8.63 9.14 -23.10
N LEU A 28 8.55 7.81 -23.11
CA LEU A 28 8.78 6.97 -21.92
C LEU A 28 9.71 5.80 -22.24
N TYR A 29 10.82 5.72 -21.52
CA TYR A 29 11.84 4.70 -21.67
C TYR A 29 12.07 3.95 -20.35
N VAL A 30 12.44 2.66 -20.45
CA VAL A 30 12.88 1.83 -19.33
C VAL A 30 14.29 1.32 -19.58
N GLY A 31 15.15 1.25 -18.55
CA GLY A 31 16.54 0.81 -18.73
C GLY A 31 17.26 0.38 -17.45
N GLY A 32 18.48 -0.15 -17.64
CA GLY A 32 19.44 -0.47 -16.58
C GLY A 32 20.42 0.67 -16.29
N ALA A 33 21.44 0.40 -15.48
CA ALA A 33 22.40 1.40 -15.03
C ALA A 33 23.21 2.03 -16.17
N GLU A 34 23.52 1.22 -17.18
CA GLU A 34 24.22 1.59 -18.40
C GLU A 34 23.44 2.57 -19.28
N SER A 35 22.12 2.70 -19.08
CA SER A 35 21.27 3.58 -19.89
C SER A 35 21.58 5.07 -19.68
N CYS A 36 22.25 5.43 -18.57
CA CYS A 36 22.73 6.80 -18.33
C CYS A 36 24.18 7.04 -18.74
N SER A 37 24.90 6.03 -19.25
CA SER A 37 26.33 6.17 -19.56
C SER A 37 26.64 7.05 -20.79
N SER A 38 25.62 7.36 -21.60
CA SER A 38 25.78 8.18 -22.82
C SER A 38 24.84 9.39 -22.81
N SER A 39 25.38 10.56 -22.45
CA SER A 39 24.65 11.83 -22.51
C SER A 39 24.14 12.14 -23.93
N LYS A 40 24.89 11.75 -24.96
CA LYS A 40 24.47 11.87 -26.37
C LYS A 40 23.23 11.04 -26.68
N ALA A 41 23.13 9.82 -26.15
CA ALA A 41 21.97 8.96 -26.36
C ALA A 41 20.72 9.54 -25.67
N LEU A 42 20.87 10.02 -24.43
CA LEU A 42 19.78 10.70 -23.70
C LEU A 42 19.28 11.92 -24.46
N ALA A 43 20.20 12.79 -24.92
CA ALA A 43 19.85 13.97 -25.71
C ALA A 43 19.17 13.61 -27.04
N ALA A 44 19.67 12.60 -27.75
CA ALA A 44 19.08 12.14 -29.02
C ALA A 44 17.66 11.57 -28.85
N ALA A 45 17.34 10.99 -27.70
CA ALA A 45 16.00 10.53 -27.36
C ALA A 45 15.12 11.61 -26.70
N GLY A 46 15.63 12.84 -26.57
CA GLY A 46 14.90 13.94 -25.93
C GLY A 46 14.63 13.71 -24.44
N VAL A 47 15.47 12.90 -23.76
CA VAL A 47 15.31 12.63 -22.32
C VAL A 47 15.66 13.89 -21.53
N MET A 48 14.65 14.43 -20.85
CA MET A 48 14.77 15.62 -19.99
C MET A 48 14.67 15.27 -18.52
N ALA A 49 14.24 14.05 -18.19
CA ALA A 49 14.10 13.58 -16.82
C ALA A 49 14.52 12.11 -16.66
N VAL A 50 15.16 11.79 -15.53
CA VAL A 50 15.56 10.43 -15.15
C VAL A 50 14.99 10.10 -13.77
N LEU A 51 14.18 9.04 -13.71
CA LEU A 51 13.71 8.46 -12.45
C LEU A 51 14.55 7.21 -12.15
N THR A 52 15.32 7.24 -11.07
CA THR A 52 16.13 6.10 -10.63
C THR A 52 15.52 5.43 -9.42
N VAL A 53 15.30 4.12 -9.51
CA VAL A 53 14.90 3.27 -8.38
C VAL A 53 16.05 2.31 -8.08
N ASP A 54 16.86 2.62 -7.07
CA ASP A 54 18.05 1.81 -6.76
C ASP A 54 18.42 1.76 -5.28
N ALA A 55 19.41 0.93 -4.93
CA ALA A 55 19.90 0.81 -3.55
C ALA A 55 20.74 2.03 -3.12
N GLU A 56 21.46 2.59 -4.09
CA GLU A 56 22.39 3.71 -3.96
C GLU A 56 21.98 4.84 -4.91
N GLU A 57 22.19 6.08 -4.47
CA GLU A 57 21.88 7.24 -5.30
C GLU A 57 22.90 7.35 -6.45
N PRO A 58 22.44 7.46 -7.70
CA PRO A 58 23.36 7.60 -8.82
C PRO A 58 23.99 9.00 -8.86
N PRO A 59 25.15 9.16 -9.52
CA PRO A 59 25.67 10.49 -9.80
C PRO A 59 24.68 11.29 -10.68
N PRO A 60 24.60 12.62 -10.49
CA PRO A 60 23.68 13.45 -11.25
C PRO A 60 24.03 13.46 -12.74
N VAL A 61 23.01 13.45 -13.58
CA VAL A 61 23.16 13.60 -15.03
C VAL A 61 22.99 15.09 -15.38
N PRO A 62 24.02 15.77 -15.91
CA PRO A 62 23.94 17.20 -16.21
C PRO A 62 22.80 17.53 -17.19
N GLY A 63 22.02 18.57 -16.88
CA GLY A 63 20.94 19.06 -17.74
C GLY A 63 19.66 18.22 -17.74
N VAL A 64 19.56 17.24 -16.84
CA VAL A 64 18.42 16.31 -16.74
C VAL A 64 17.82 16.41 -15.33
N GLN A 65 16.51 16.56 -15.23
CA GLN A 65 15.81 16.51 -13.94
C GLN A 65 15.89 15.10 -13.36
N ALA A 66 16.12 14.97 -12.06
CA ALA A 66 16.29 13.66 -11.43
C ALA A 66 15.28 13.45 -10.30
N LEU A 67 14.73 12.25 -10.23
CA LEU A 67 14.05 11.73 -9.04
C LEU A 67 14.73 10.43 -8.64
N TYR A 68 15.16 10.33 -7.39
CA TYR A 68 15.76 9.13 -6.82
C TYR A 68 14.84 8.52 -5.75
N ILE A 69 14.51 7.25 -5.93
CA ILE A 69 13.78 6.43 -4.97
C ILE A 69 14.70 5.30 -4.49
N ARG A 70 15.00 5.29 -3.20
CA ARG A 70 15.79 4.21 -2.61
C ARG A 70 14.94 2.94 -2.46
N ALA A 71 15.30 1.87 -3.17
CA ALA A 71 14.70 0.55 -3.01
C ALA A 71 15.64 -0.60 -3.45
N LEU A 72 15.71 -1.64 -2.62
CA LEU A 72 16.35 -2.92 -2.96
C LEU A 72 15.43 -3.73 -3.90
N ASP A 73 16.01 -4.64 -4.68
CA ASP A 73 15.23 -5.51 -5.57
C ASP A 73 14.77 -6.80 -4.88
N GLU A 74 14.07 -6.62 -3.76
CA GLU A 74 13.68 -7.71 -2.88
C GLU A 74 12.17 -7.67 -2.63
N PRO A 75 11.52 -8.83 -2.42
CA PRO A 75 10.07 -8.87 -2.22
C PRO A 75 9.52 -8.02 -1.06
N GLY A 76 10.34 -7.75 -0.03
CA GLY A 76 9.97 -6.95 1.14
C GLY A 76 10.28 -5.45 1.03
N ALA A 77 10.88 -4.99 -0.07
CA ALA A 77 11.10 -3.57 -0.29
C ALA A 77 9.76 -2.86 -0.57
N ASP A 78 9.50 -1.72 0.08
CA ASP A 78 8.30 -0.91 -0.17
C ASP A 78 8.53 0.06 -1.33
N LEU A 79 7.89 -0.24 -2.46
CA LEU A 79 7.81 0.65 -3.61
C LEU A 79 6.42 1.30 -3.72
N LEU A 80 5.38 0.65 -3.20
CA LEU A 80 3.99 1.10 -3.22
C LEU A 80 3.86 2.52 -2.68
N SER A 81 4.49 2.82 -1.55
CA SER A 81 4.43 4.16 -0.93
C SER A 81 4.98 5.29 -1.80
N ARG A 82 5.71 4.97 -2.87
CA ARG A 82 6.38 5.94 -3.75
C ARG A 82 5.78 6.00 -5.15
N LEU A 83 4.82 5.12 -5.50
CA LEU A 83 4.29 5.01 -6.85
C LEU A 83 3.59 6.28 -7.35
N ASP A 84 2.86 6.99 -6.49
CA ASP A 84 2.18 8.23 -6.87
C ASP A 84 3.16 9.37 -7.18
N GLU A 85 4.23 9.51 -6.38
CA GLU A 85 5.31 10.46 -6.64
C GLU A 85 6.05 10.12 -7.94
N CYS A 86 6.33 8.84 -8.17
CA CYS A 86 6.93 8.37 -9.42
C CYS A 86 6.04 8.69 -10.63
N ALA A 87 4.74 8.40 -10.53
CA ALA A 87 3.80 8.63 -11.61
C ALA A 87 3.63 10.12 -11.91
N ALA A 88 3.61 10.97 -10.88
CA ALA A 88 3.57 12.43 -11.02
C ALA A 88 4.81 12.96 -11.74
N PHE A 89 6.01 12.48 -11.36
CA PHE A 89 7.27 12.86 -12.01
C PHE A 89 7.30 12.47 -13.50
N ILE A 90 6.93 11.22 -13.81
CA ILE A 90 6.85 10.74 -15.19
C ILE A 90 5.82 11.56 -15.99
N GLY A 91 4.64 11.79 -15.41
CA GLY A 91 3.57 12.55 -16.05
C GLY A 91 3.95 13.99 -16.35
N ALA A 92 4.57 14.69 -15.40
CA ALA A 92 4.99 16.09 -15.56
C ALA A 92 6.02 16.26 -16.68
N ALA A 93 7.04 15.40 -16.71
CA ALA A 93 8.08 15.49 -17.74
C ALA A 93 7.54 15.16 -19.15
N ARG A 94 6.62 14.19 -19.27
CA ARG A 94 5.95 13.89 -20.55
C ARG A 94 5.01 15.01 -21.01
N ALA A 95 4.26 15.61 -20.09
CA ALA A 95 3.37 16.73 -20.39
C ALA A 95 4.14 17.98 -20.87
N GLY A 96 5.37 18.17 -20.40
CA GLY A 96 6.29 19.21 -20.88
C GLY A 96 6.88 18.98 -22.28
N GLY A 97 6.48 17.90 -22.98
CA GLY A 97 6.99 17.54 -24.30
C GLY A 97 8.36 16.84 -24.30
N GLY A 98 8.93 16.58 -23.12
CA GLY A 98 10.17 15.84 -22.95
C GLY A 98 9.96 14.33 -22.82
N ALA A 99 11.05 13.57 -22.87
CA ALA A 99 11.04 12.15 -22.55
C ALA A 99 11.59 11.87 -21.15
N VAL A 100 11.17 10.73 -20.58
CA VAL A 100 11.59 10.24 -19.27
C VAL A 100 12.24 8.87 -19.40
N LEU A 101 13.39 8.70 -18.76
CA LEU A 101 14.00 7.39 -18.53
C LEU A 101 13.73 6.93 -17.10
N VAL A 102 13.05 5.80 -16.95
CA VAL A 102 12.90 5.10 -15.66
C VAL A 102 13.91 3.97 -15.59
N ARG A 103 14.82 4.01 -14.62
CA ARG A 103 15.93 3.05 -14.52
C ARG A 103 16.10 2.45 -13.12
N CYS A 104 16.73 1.29 -13.09
CA CYS A 104 17.31 0.68 -11.89
C CYS A 104 18.66 0.06 -12.29
N GLN A 105 19.22 -0.84 -11.47
CA GLN A 105 20.49 -1.49 -11.79
C GLN A 105 20.46 -2.31 -13.09
N ALA A 106 19.50 -3.24 -13.22
CA ALA A 106 19.43 -4.18 -14.35
C ALA A 106 18.36 -3.82 -15.40
N GLY A 107 17.43 -2.92 -15.05
CA GLY A 107 16.28 -2.59 -15.90
C GLY A 107 15.20 -3.66 -15.95
N VAL A 108 15.23 -4.67 -15.08
CA VAL A 108 14.38 -5.88 -15.18
C VAL A 108 13.16 -5.85 -14.25
N SER A 109 13.33 -5.40 -13.00
CA SER A 109 12.29 -5.52 -11.96
C SER A 109 11.85 -4.15 -11.41
N ARG A 110 12.67 -3.45 -10.61
CA ARG A 110 12.30 -2.15 -9.98
C ARG A 110 11.78 -1.08 -10.95
N SER A 111 12.53 -0.79 -12.02
CA SER A 111 12.12 0.20 -13.02
C SER A 111 10.89 -0.24 -13.80
N VAL A 112 10.80 -1.54 -14.12
CA VAL A 112 9.63 -2.14 -14.78
C VAL A 112 8.38 -2.02 -13.90
N ALA A 113 8.49 -2.23 -12.59
CA ALA A 113 7.39 -2.05 -11.66
C ALA A 113 6.86 -0.61 -11.66
N VAL A 114 7.75 0.39 -11.60
CA VAL A 114 7.36 1.81 -11.68
C VAL A 114 6.72 2.16 -13.01
N VAL A 115 7.28 1.71 -14.14
CA VAL A 115 6.69 1.94 -15.47
C VAL A 115 5.31 1.28 -15.55
N THR A 116 5.16 0.06 -15.05
CA THR A 116 3.88 -0.65 -15.01
C THR A 116 2.84 0.13 -14.22
N ALA A 117 3.18 0.60 -13.00
CA ALA A 117 2.30 1.43 -12.18
C ALA A 117 1.87 2.72 -12.89
N TYR A 118 2.80 3.36 -13.61
CA TYR A 118 2.50 4.55 -14.40
C TYR A 118 1.51 4.25 -15.54
N LEU A 119 1.67 3.13 -16.24
CA LEU A 119 0.72 2.72 -17.29
C LEU A 119 -0.67 2.45 -16.70
N MET A 120 -0.74 1.73 -15.57
CA MET A 120 -2.00 1.49 -14.85
C MET A 120 -2.72 2.80 -14.55
N LYS A 121 -2.01 3.76 -13.93
CA LYS A 121 -2.58 5.06 -13.54
C LYS A 121 -2.96 5.94 -14.73
N SER A 122 -2.08 6.04 -15.73
CA SER A 122 -2.25 7.00 -16.84
C SER A 122 -3.21 6.52 -17.94
N GLN A 123 -3.38 5.20 -18.07
CA GLN A 123 -4.23 4.60 -19.11
C GLN A 123 -5.44 3.84 -18.56
N GLY A 124 -5.57 3.73 -17.22
CA GLY A 124 -6.66 2.98 -16.59
C GLY A 124 -6.57 1.47 -16.83
N LEU A 125 -5.36 0.96 -17.07
CA LEU A 125 -5.11 -0.47 -17.33
C LEU A 125 -5.05 -1.25 -16.03
N GLY A 126 -5.54 -2.49 -16.05
CA GLY A 126 -5.28 -3.42 -14.96
C GLY A 126 -3.80 -3.82 -14.89
N TRP A 127 -3.38 -4.39 -13.76
CA TRP A 127 -1.95 -4.74 -13.57
C TRP A 127 -1.44 -5.69 -14.66
N GLU A 128 -2.23 -6.70 -15.04
CA GLU A 128 -1.84 -7.72 -16.02
C GLU A 128 -1.65 -7.12 -17.43
N GLU A 129 -2.56 -6.23 -17.82
CA GLU A 129 -2.53 -5.56 -19.12
C GLU A 129 -1.37 -4.58 -19.21
N ALA A 130 -1.18 -3.76 -18.17
CA ALA A 130 -0.06 -2.83 -18.08
C ALA A 130 1.28 -3.56 -18.11
N TYR A 131 1.41 -4.65 -17.36
CA TYR A 131 2.63 -5.44 -17.32
C TYR A 131 2.91 -6.14 -18.67
N ALA A 132 1.87 -6.68 -19.31
CA ALA A 132 1.98 -7.26 -20.65
C ALA A 132 2.46 -6.25 -21.68
N ALA A 133 1.97 -5.00 -21.62
CA ALA A 133 2.43 -3.93 -22.50
C ALA A 133 3.93 -3.62 -22.30
N VAL A 134 4.42 -3.58 -21.05
CA VAL A 134 5.86 -3.40 -20.78
C VAL A 134 6.66 -4.58 -21.32
N ARG A 135 6.20 -5.83 -21.11
CA ARG A 135 6.92 -7.01 -21.63
C ARG A 135 6.94 -7.11 -23.15
N ALA A 136 5.92 -6.58 -23.83
CA ALA A 136 5.90 -6.52 -25.29
C ALA A 136 7.04 -5.65 -25.83
N ALA A 137 7.36 -4.54 -25.14
CA ALA A 137 8.50 -3.68 -25.46
C ALA A 137 9.83 -4.26 -24.95
N LYS A 138 9.81 -4.86 -23.74
CA LYS A 138 10.99 -5.38 -23.04
C LYS A 138 10.77 -6.85 -22.61
N PRO A 139 11.09 -7.84 -23.46
CA PRO A 139 10.77 -9.25 -23.20
C PRO A 139 11.43 -9.89 -21.98
N ASP A 140 12.56 -9.33 -21.52
CA ASP A 140 13.29 -9.76 -20.31
C ASP A 140 12.79 -9.07 -19.03
N ALA A 141 11.72 -8.28 -19.10
CA ALA A 141 11.08 -7.69 -17.93
C ALA A 141 10.50 -8.77 -16.99
N GLU A 142 10.92 -8.73 -15.73
CA GLU A 142 10.56 -9.70 -14.69
C GLU A 142 10.47 -8.98 -13.34
N VAL A 143 9.29 -8.46 -13.02
CA VAL A 143 9.02 -7.82 -11.73
C VAL A 143 9.02 -8.87 -10.62
N ASN A 144 9.75 -8.62 -9.53
CA ASN A 144 9.80 -9.57 -8.43
C ASN A 144 8.41 -9.78 -7.78
N PRO A 145 8.16 -10.93 -7.11
CA PRO A 145 6.84 -11.24 -6.56
C PRO A 145 6.27 -10.24 -5.55
N GLY A 146 7.13 -9.53 -4.80
CA GLY A 146 6.70 -8.52 -3.84
C GLY A 146 6.14 -7.27 -4.52
N PHE A 147 6.84 -6.78 -5.55
CA PHE A 147 6.35 -5.68 -6.37
C PHE A 147 5.11 -6.06 -7.18
N GLN A 148 4.98 -7.31 -7.64
CA GLN A 148 3.73 -7.78 -8.26
C GLN A 148 2.54 -7.68 -7.28
N ARG A 149 2.72 -8.08 -6.01
CA ARG A 149 1.69 -7.91 -4.97
C ARG A 149 1.36 -6.44 -4.74
N GLN A 150 2.37 -5.58 -4.70
CA GLN A 150 2.18 -4.13 -4.53
C GLN A 150 1.43 -3.49 -5.71
N LEU A 151 1.68 -3.91 -6.95
CA LEU A 151 0.94 -3.44 -8.13
C LEU A 151 -0.53 -3.87 -8.08
N LYS A 152 -0.82 -5.11 -7.72
CA LYS A 152 -2.21 -5.57 -7.50
C LYS A 152 -2.92 -4.80 -6.39
N LEU A 153 -2.18 -4.46 -5.32
CA LEU A 153 -2.71 -3.63 -4.26
C LEU A 153 -2.96 -2.19 -4.73
N TYR A 154 -2.06 -1.64 -5.55
CA TYR A 154 -2.23 -0.33 -6.16
C TYR A 154 -3.47 -0.28 -7.07
N GLU A 155 -3.70 -1.32 -7.88
CA GLU A 155 -4.92 -1.50 -8.66
C GLU A 155 -6.18 -1.53 -7.76
N ALA A 156 -6.16 -2.32 -6.69
CA ALA A 156 -7.27 -2.42 -5.74
C ALA A 156 -7.58 -1.10 -5.02
N MET A 157 -6.60 -0.20 -4.91
CA MET A 157 -6.76 1.16 -4.39
C MET A 157 -7.10 2.20 -5.48
N GLY A 158 -7.41 1.76 -6.71
CA GLY A 158 -7.77 2.65 -7.81
C GLY A 158 -6.58 3.41 -8.38
N CYS A 159 -5.39 2.83 -8.36
CA CYS A 159 -4.13 3.46 -8.78
C CYS A 159 -3.84 4.79 -8.07
N ALA A 160 -4.18 4.85 -6.79
CA ALA A 160 -3.87 5.96 -5.89
C ALA A 160 -3.45 5.39 -4.52
N VAL A 161 -2.42 5.98 -3.93
CA VAL A 161 -1.95 5.61 -2.59
C VAL A 161 -2.68 6.46 -1.57
N ASP A 162 -3.82 5.97 -1.08
CA ASP A 162 -4.50 6.58 0.06
C ASP A 162 -3.95 6.01 1.37
N SER A 163 -3.18 6.84 2.09
CA SER A 163 -2.57 6.48 3.37
C SER A 163 -3.58 6.21 4.48
N SER A 164 -4.83 6.69 4.32
CA SER A 164 -5.92 6.45 5.26
C SER A 164 -6.63 5.12 5.03
N SER A 165 -6.44 4.50 3.86
CA SER A 165 -7.11 3.26 3.49
C SER A 165 -6.65 2.08 4.36
N ALA A 166 -7.60 1.21 4.72
CA ALA A 166 -7.30 -0.01 5.49
C ALA A 166 -6.30 -0.92 4.75
N LEU A 167 -6.41 -0.99 3.42
CA LEU A 167 -5.52 -1.76 2.54
C LEU A 167 -4.06 -1.29 2.65
N TYR A 168 -3.84 0.02 2.54
CA TYR A 168 -2.48 0.58 2.63
C TYR A 168 -1.89 0.43 4.03
N LYS A 169 -2.69 0.70 5.07
CA LYS A 169 -2.26 0.51 6.47
C LYS A 169 -1.83 -0.92 6.73
N GLN A 170 -2.62 -1.89 6.30
CA GLN A 170 -2.28 -3.31 6.46
C GLN A 170 -1.01 -3.69 5.68
N HIS A 171 -0.84 -3.19 4.45
CA HIS A 171 0.39 -3.41 3.69
C HIS A 171 1.62 -2.84 4.40
N ARG A 172 1.56 -1.60 4.90
CA ARG A 172 2.69 -1.02 5.64
C ARG A 172 3.04 -1.86 6.87
N LEU A 173 2.05 -2.36 7.58
CA LEU A 173 2.28 -3.22 8.74
C LEU A 173 2.97 -4.55 8.36
N GLN A 174 2.63 -5.13 7.22
CA GLN A 174 3.30 -6.33 6.69
C GLN A 174 4.75 -6.05 6.28
N VAL A 175 5.01 -4.93 5.62
CA VAL A 175 6.38 -4.51 5.27
C VAL A 175 7.26 -4.39 6.52
N LEU A 176 6.71 -3.88 7.62
CA LEU A 176 7.46 -3.78 8.88
C LEU A 176 7.81 -5.15 9.46
N THR A 177 6.88 -6.10 9.46
CA THR A 177 7.15 -7.46 9.94
C THR A 177 8.25 -8.16 9.16
N GLU A 178 8.38 -7.86 7.87
CA GLU A 178 9.44 -8.43 7.03
C GLU A 178 10.80 -7.74 7.24
N ARG A 179 10.81 -6.46 7.66
CA ARG A 179 12.04 -5.65 7.77
C ARG A 179 12.64 -5.59 9.17
N PHE A 180 11.82 -5.67 10.22
CA PHE A 180 12.27 -5.55 11.61
C PHE A 180 12.17 -6.90 12.31
N SER A 181 13.18 -7.75 12.09
CA SER A 181 13.24 -9.10 12.68
C SER A 181 13.26 -9.12 14.20
N GLU A 182 13.68 -8.02 14.84
CA GLU A 182 13.85 -7.95 16.30
C GLU A 182 12.78 -7.11 17.01
N LEU A 183 11.95 -6.34 16.28
CA LEU A 183 10.89 -5.48 16.84
C LEU A 183 11.34 -4.57 18.01
N GLN A 184 12.65 -4.30 18.13
CA GLN A 184 13.24 -3.51 19.22
C GLN A 184 12.99 -2.01 19.03
N ASP A 185 12.98 -1.56 17.77
CA ASP A 185 12.74 -0.15 17.39
C ASP A 185 11.70 -0.08 16.28
N LEU A 186 10.45 0.25 16.63
CA LEU A 186 9.37 0.48 15.67
C LEU A 186 9.32 1.98 15.31
N PRO A 187 9.30 2.35 14.01
CA PRO A 187 9.18 3.76 13.62
C PRO A 187 7.87 4.38 14.16
N GLN A 188 7.93 5.62 14.64
CA GLN A 188 6.75 6.29 15.22
C GLN A 188 5.61 6.44 14.21
N GLU A 189 5.92 6.53 12.92
CA GLU A 189 4.94 6.69 11.84
C GLU A 189 4.04 5.46 11.67
N VAL A 190 4.39 4.33 12.28
CA VAL A 190 3.61 3.09 12.27
C VAL A 190 2.40 3.20 13.18
N PHE A 191 2.49 4.00 14.24
CA PHE A 191 1.47 4.09 15.26
C PHE A 191 0.43 5.17 14.93
N ALA A 192 -0.84 4.81 15.03
CA ALA A 192 -1.90 5.80 15.10
C ALA A 192 -1.76 6.64 16.37
N VAL A 193 -2.08 7.92 16.26
CA VAL A 193 -2.03 8.87 17.38
C VAL A 193 -2.98 8.42 18.50
N ASP A 194 -2.51 8.45 19.75
CA ASP A 194 -3.37 8.19 20.91
C ASP A 194 -4.51 9.23 20.97
N PRO A 195 -5.79 8.83 20.90
CA PRO A 195 -6.91 9.77 20.99
C PRO A 195 -6.98 10.48 22.35
N THR A 196 -6.22 10.01 23.36
CA THR A 196 -5.70 10.74 24.53
C THR A 196 -5.30 12.19 24.28
N ASN A 197 -4.36 12.31 23.33
CA ASN A 197 -3.47 13.45 23.19
C ASN A 197 -3.90 14.39 22.07
N ALA A 198 -4.89 13.99 21.28
CA ALA A 198 -5.37 14.75 20.14
C ALA A 198 -6.45 15.76 20.59
N HIS A 199 -6.11 17.04 20.58
CA HIS A 199 -7.01 18.13 20.99
C HIS A 199 -8.15 18.40 20.00
N GLN A 200 -8.09 17.88 18.77
CA GLN A 200 -9.11 18.09 17.74
C GLN A 200 -9.25 16.82 16.91
N SER A 201 -10.42 16.19 16.95
CA SER A 201 -10.82 15.17 15.99
C SER A 201 -11.96 15.74 15.16
N PRO A 202 -12.11 15.34 13.88
CA PRO A 202 -13.28 15.71 13.10
C PRO A 202 -14.52 15.30 13.88
N ASN A 203 -15.52 16.18 13.97
CA ASN A 203 -16.72 15.98 14.80
C ASN A 203 -17.51 14.70 14.43
N THR A 204 -17.23 14.13 13.26
CA THR A 204 -17.88 12.94 12.69
C THR A 204 -17.15 11.62 12.96
N GLU A 205 -15.92 11.65 13.50
CA GLU A 205 -15.13 10.43 13.68
C GLU A 205 -15.60 9.65 14.91
N VAL A 206 -15.79 8.33 14.74
CA VAL A 206 -16.25 7.46 15.81
C VAL A 206 -15.08 7.11 16.72
N LEU A 207 -15.26 7.29 18.03
CA LEU A 207 -14.25 7.03 19.04
C LEU A 207 -14.58 5.79 19.87
N TYR A 208 -13.62 4.88 20.00
CA TYR A 208 -13.77 3.67 20.79
C TYR A 208 -13.15 3.84 22.17
N ARG A 209 -13.93 3.59 23.22
CA ARG A 209 -13.53 3.80 24.62
C ARG A 209 -13.54 2.50 25.39
N CYS A 210 -12.62 2.36 26.34
CA CYS A 210 -12.63 1.23 27.27
C CYS A 210 -13.96 1.17 28.03
N ARG A 211 -14.65 0.03 28.00
CA ARG A 211 -15.95 -0.14 28.67
C ARG A 211 -15.88 -0.02 30.20
N LYS A 212 -14.72 -0.33 30.80
CA LYS A 212 -14.51 -0.26 32.26
C LYS A 212 -14.24 1.15 32.78
N CYS A 213 -13.43 1.95 32.08
CA CYS A 213 -12.93 3.24 32.60
C CYS A 213 -13.14 4.43 31.66
N ARG A 214 -13.77 4.20 30.50
CA ARG A 214 -14.10 5.19 29.45
C ARG A 214 -12.91 5.93 28.82
N ARG A 215 -11.66 5.52 29.10
CA ARG A 215 -10.44 5.99 28.41
C ARG A 215 -10.60 5.73 26.91
N ALA A 216 -10.35 6.75 26.08
CA ALA A 216 -10.31 6.60 24.63
C ALA A 216 -9.17 5.65 24.23
N LEU A 217 -9.39 4.77 23.26
CA LEU A 217 -8.41 3.76 22.86
C LEU A 217 -8.02 3.90 21.39
N PHE A 218 -8.98 3.99 20.48
CA PHE A 218 -8.70 4.12 19.05
C PHE A 218 -9.90 4.76 18.33
N ARG A 219 -9.71 5.10 17.06
CA ARG A 219 -10.72 5.73 16.19
C ARG A 219 -11.24 4.75 15.16
N SER A 220 -12.37 5.06 14.52
CA SER A 220 -12.84 4.30 13.35
C SER A 220 -11.82 4.23 12.22
N SER A 221 -11.03 5.30 12.02
CA SER A 221 -9.95 5.31 11.02
C SER A 221 -8.86 4.29 11.31
N SER A 222 -8.69 3.85 12.56
CA SER A 222 -7.71 2.83 12.93
C SER A 222 -8.16 1.41 12.58
N ILE A 223 -9.42 1.18 12.21
CA ILE A 223 -9.95 -0.16 11.94
C ILE A 223 -9.49 -0.69 10.58
N LEU A 224 -8.84 -1.84 10.59
CA LEU A 224 -8.42 -2.60 9.41
C LEU A 224 -9.52 -3.60 9.04
N SER A 225 -10.38 -3.20 8.11
CA SER A 225 -11.46 -4.06 7.63
C SER A 225 -10.90 -5.21 6.78
N HIS A 226 -11.44 -6.41 6.95
CA HIS A 226 -11.11 -7.58 6.13
C HIS A 226 -12.39 -8.22 5.57
N MET A 227 -12.26 -8.96 4.47
CA MET A 227 -13.36 -9.76 3.93
C MET A 227 -13.60 -10.99 4.82
N GLU A 228 -14.85 -11.49 4.88
CA GLU A 228 -15.17 -12.72 5.61
C GLU A 228 -14.35 -13.89 5.06
N GLY A 229 -13.80 -14.73 5.94
CA GLY A 229 -13.04 -15.91 5.53
C GLY A 229 -13.96 -17.07 5.17
N SER A 230 -13.44 -18.08 4.49
CA SER A 230 -14.16 -19.33 4.18
C SER A 230 -14.23 -20.31 5.37
N GLY A 231 -13.65 -19.96 6.53
CA GLY A 231 -13.66 -20.79 7.73
C GLY A 231 -15.06 -21.23 8.21
N PRO A 232 -16.08 -20.35 8.28
CA PRO A 232 -17.43 -20.72 8.72
C PRO A 232 -18.08 -21.77 7.83
N THR A 233 -17.77 -21.77 6.51
CA THR A 233 -18.24 -22.79 5.58
C THR A 233 -17.53 -24.14 5.74
N ALA A 234 -16.26 -24.15 6.16
CA ALA A 234 -15.49 -25.37 6.38
C ALA A 234 -15.87 -26.11 7.69
N PHE A 235 -16.43 -25.41 8.68
CA PHE A 235 -16.84 -25.97 9.99
C PHE A 235 -18.35 -26.01 10.21
N ALA A 236 -19.16 -25.91 9.13
CA ALA A 236 -20.63 -25.89 9.20
C ALA A 236 -21.26 -27.13 9.89
N HIS A 237 -20.53 -28.25 10.00
CA HIS A 237 -20.99 -29.47 10.68
C HIS A 237 -21.19 -29.35 12.21
N LYS A 238 -20.87 -28.21 12.85
CA LYS A 238 -21.07 -28.02 14.30
C LYS A 238 -22.11 -26.97 14.72
N ARG A 239 -22.81 -26.33 13.78
CA ARG A 239 -23.92 -25.40 14.10
C ARG A 239 -25.23 -25.87 13.48
N ILE A 240 -25.77 -26.95 14.05
CA ILE A 240 -27.21 -27.23 13.96
C ILE A 240 -27.88 -26.35 15.03
N THR A 241 -28.15 -25.10 14.66
CA THR A 241 -29.22 -24.28 15.26
C THR A 241 -29.46 -23.12 14.29
N GLU A 242 -30.58 -23.24 13.60
CA GLU A 242 -31.28 -22.19 12.85
C GLU A 242 -30.53 -21.54 11.69
N SER A 243 -30.67 -22.22 10.56
CA SER A 243 -30.66 -21.66 9.22
C SER A 243 -31.68 -20.51 9.09
N VAL A 244 -31.23 -19.28 9.29
CA VAL A 244 -31.92 -18.10 8.73
C VAL A 244 -31.03 -17.48 7.67
N HIS A 245 -31.56 -17.48 6.45
CA HIS A 245 -31.02 -16.77 5.31
C HIS A 245 -30.70 -15.31 5.67
N LEU A 246 -29.42 -14.93 5.69
CA LEU A 246 -29.01 -13.53 5.62
C LEU A 246 -27.95 -13.37 4.54
N ARG A 247 -28.43 -13.00 3.34
CA ARG A 247 -27.62 -12.45 2.24
C ARG A 247 -27.19 -11.03 2.61
N GLY A 248 -26.20 -10.93 3.50
CA GLY A 248 -25.55 -9.68 3.86
C GLY A 248 -24.05 -9.90 4.03
N SER A 249 -23.27 -9.52 3.02
CA SER A 249 -21.81 -9.40 3.09
C SER A 249 -21.49 -8.11 3.87
N GLY A 250 -21.15 -8.21 5.15
CA GLY A 250 -20.90 -7.02 5.97
C GLY A 250 -19.98 -7.29 7.16
N PRO A 251 -19.16 -6.30 7.57
CA PRO A 251 -18.18 -6.39 8.67
C PRO A 251 -18.78 -6.58 10.08
N ASP A 252 -20.11 -6.57 10.20
CA ASP A 252 -20.83 -6.61 11.49
C ASP A 252 -20.82 -7.97 12.19
N LYS A 253 -20.41 -9.05 11.52
CA LYS A 253 -20.45 -10.40 12.09
C LYS A 253 -19.24 -10.78 12.96
N CYS A 254 -18.15 -10.00 12.91
CA CYS A 254 -16.94 -10.32 13.67
C CYS A 254 -17.06 -9.91 15.14
N THR A 255 -16.51 -10.71 16.05
CA THR A 255 -16.52 -10.46 17.51
C THR A 255 -15.48 -9.44 17.97
N SER A 256 -14.55 -9.08 17.10
CA SER A 256 -13.40 -8.21 17.39
C SER A 256 -13.20 -7.19 16.28
N TYR A 257 -12.61 -6.06 16.64
CA TYR A 257 -11.99 -5.12 15.71
C TYR A 257 -10.52 -5.51 15.54
N PHE A 258 -10.03 -5.50 14.30
CA PHE A 258 -8.61 -5.49 14.00
C PHE A 258 -8.22 -4.04 13.68
N ILE A 259 -7.16 -3.56 14.28
CA ILE A 259 -6.74 -2.17 14.16
C ILE A 259 -5.27 -2.04 13.78
N GLU A 260 -4.88 -0.89 13.27
CA GLU A 260 -3.47 -0.49 13.28
C GLU A 260 -3.01 -0.23 14.74
N PRO A 261 -1.74 -0.48 15.06
CA PRO A 261 -1.22 -0.23 16.40
C PRO A 261 -1.36 1.26 16.74
N VAL A 262 -1.77 1.56 17.98
CA VAL A 262 -1.91 2.93 18.49
C VAL A 262 -0.76 3.21 19.44
N GLN A 263 -0.29 4.46 19.54
CA GLN A 263 0.87 4.84 20.38
C GLN A 263 0.83 4.26 21.80
N TRP A 264 -0.33 4.21 22.47
CA TRP A 264 -0.41 3.64 23.83
C TRP A 264 -0.11 2.14 23.90
N MET A 265 -0.13 1.43 22.77
CA MET A 265 0.22 0.00 22.66
C MET A 265 1.73 -0.23 22.60
N GLU A 266 2.52 0.77 22.20
CA GLU A 266 3.96 0.65 21.96
C GLU A 266 4.71 -0.12 23.07
N PRO A 267 4.53 0.18 24.38
CA PRO A 267 5.25 -0.54 25.43
C PRO A 267 4.95 -2.05 25.50
N ALA A 268 3.80 -2.49 24.98
CA ALA A 268 3.43 -3.91 24.95
C ALA A 268 3.95 -4.64 23.70
N LEU A 269 4.34 -3.90 22.66
CA LEU A 269 4.71 -4.44 21.35
C LEU A 269 6.22 -4.58 21.15
N LEU A 270 7.02 -3.74 21.82
CA LEU A 270 8.47 -3.72 21.63
C LEU A 270 9.12 -5.01 22.12
N GLY A 271 9.92 -5.64 21.25
CA GLY A 271 10.67 -6.87 21.53
C GLY A 271 9.81 -8.12 21.75
N VAL A 272 8.51 -8.07 21.45
CA VAL A 272 7.57 -9.18 21.70
C VAL A 272 6.76 -9.49 20.44
N THR A 273 6.68 -10.77 20.08
CA THR A 273 5.98 -11.25 18.85
C THR A 273 4.47 -11.45 19.03
N GLU A 274 4.01 -11.72 20.25
CA GLU A 274 2.60 -11.90 20.59
C GLU A 274 2.32 -11.58 22.05
N GLY A 275 1.11 -11.14 22.37
CA GLY A 275 0.80 -10.78 23.75
C GLY A 275 -0.62 -10.26 23.97
N GLN A 276 -0.85 -9.74 25.18
CA GLN A 276 -2.13 -9.19 25.58
C GLN A 276 -2.15 -7.67 25.45
N LEU A 277 -3.27 -7.12 24.98
CA LEU A 277 -3.51 -5.68 24.99
C LEU A 277 -4.32 -5.31 26.23
N LEU A 278 -3.73 -4.52 27.12
CA LEU A 278 -4.35 -4.05 28.36
C LEU A 278 -4.68 -2.56 28.25
N CYS A 279 -5.80 -2.15 28.85
CA CYS A 279 -6.14 -0.72 28.92
C CYS A 279 -5.08 0.05 29.72
N PRO A 280 -4.48 1.14 29.18
CA PRO A 280 -3.41 1.87 29.86
C PRO A 280 -3.87 2.57 31.16
N LYS A 281 -5.17 2.87 31.29
CA LYS A 281 -5.74 3.51 32.49
C LYS A 281 -6.13 2.53 33.61
N CYS A 282 -6.75 1.40 33.29
CA CYS A 282 -7.38 0.52 34.30
C CYS A 282 -7.01 -0.96 34.19
N THR A 283 -5.99 -1.26 33.36
CA THR A 283 -5.34 -2.57 33.17
C THR A 283 -6.25 -3.73 32.78
N SER A 284 -7.53 -3.49 32.48
CA SER A 284 -8.44 -4.52 32.00
C SER A 284 -8.01 -5.03 30.63
N LYS A 285 -8.06 -6.35 30.42
CA LYS A 285 -7.79 -6.99 29.14
C LYS A 285 -8.78 -6.52 28.07
N LEU A 286 -8.25 -5.98 26.97
CA LEU A 286 -8.99 -5.50 25.81
C LEU A 286 -8.99 -6.51 24.65
N GLY A 287 -7.87 -7.22 24.48
CA GLY A 287 -7.68 -8.23 23.45
C GLY A 287 -6.25 -8.76 23.42
N SER A 288 -5.73 -9.02 22.21
CA SER A 288 -4.43 -9.64 21.95
C SER A 288 -3.77 -9.04 20.71
N PHE A 289 -2.47 -9.27 20.56
CA PHE A 289 -1.77 -9.00 19.32
C PHE A 289 -0.88 -10.19 18.94
N SER A 290 -0.63 -10.34 17.64
CA SER A 290 0.31 -11.29 17.06
C SER A 290 0.90 -10.68 15.78
N TRP A 291 2.21 -10.53 15.74
CA TRP A 291 2.91 -10.04 14.54
C TRP A 291 2.86 -11.05 13.38
N TRP A 292 2.67 -12.34 13.67
CA TRP A 292 2.49 -13.40 12.67
C TRP A 292 1.04 -13.58 12.24
N GLY A 293 0.13 -12.88 12.91
CA GLY A 293 -1.30 -12.87 12.63
C GLY A 293 -2.12 -13.80 13.51
N GLU A 294 -3.43 -13.67 13.35
CA GLU A 294 -4.43 -14.40 14.12
C GLU A 294 -5.68 -14.63 13.25
N GLN A 295 -6.38 -15.74 13.48
CA GLN A 295 -7.64 -16.04 12.79
C GLN A 295 -8.80 -15.24 13.42
N CYS A 296 -9.49 -14.45 12.61
CA CYS A 296 -10.72 -13.79 13.01
C CYS A 296 -11.85 -14.82 13.24
N SER A 297 -12.83 -14.48 14.08
CA SER A 297 -14.05 -15.27 14.28
C SER A 297 -14.84 -15.61 12.99
N CYS A 298 -14.65 -14.83 11.92
CA CYS A 298 -15.23 -15.13 10.60
C CYS A 298 -14.35 -16.08 9.75
N GLY A 299 -13.25 -16.61 10.29
CA GLY A 299 -12.32 -17.50 9.61
C GLY A 299 -11.23 -16.82 8.77
N HIS A 300 -11.26 -15.50 8.59
CA HIS A 300 -10.22 -14.76 7.86
C HIS A 300 -8.92 -14.69 8.67
N TRP A 301 -7.77 -14.90 8.02
CA TRP A 301 -6.46 -14.76 8.66
C TRP A 301 -5.97 -13.31 8.53
N VAL A 302 -5.74 -12.64 9.65
CA VAL A 302 -5.26 -11.23 9.66
C VAL A 302 -3.80 -11.23 10.07
N THR A 303 -2.92 -10.66 9.24
CA THR A 303 -1.48 -10.52 9.54
C THR A 303 -0.96 -9.12 9.17
N PRO A 304 -0.23 -8.44 10.07
CA PRO A 304 -0.20 -8.71 11.52
C PRO A 304 -1.57 -8.44 12.18
N ALA A 305 -1.83 -9.01 13.34
CA ALA A 305 -3.11 -8.89 14.04
C ALA A 305 -2.97 -8.08 15.33
N PHE A 306 -3.70 -6.97 15.44
CA PHE A 306 -3.92 -6.24 16.69
C PHE A 306 -5.42 -6.23 16.98
N GLN A 307 -5.85 -7.15 17.83
CA GLN A 307 -7.24 -7.48 18.05
C GLN A 307 -7.77 -6.80 19.32
N ILE A 308 -8.90 -6.10 19.20
CA ILE A 308 -9.68 -5.57 20.34
C ILE A 308 -11.07 -6.17 20.31
N HIS A 309 -11.49 -6.84 21.39
CA HIS A 309 -12.82 -7.43 21.46
C HIS A 309 -13.91 -6.37 21.55
N LYS A 310 -14.96 -6.49 20.72
CA LYS A 310 -16.10 -5.57 20.72
C LYS A 310 -16.77 -5.47 22.10
N SER A 311 -16.80 -6.57 22.87
CA SER A 311 -17.39 -6.61 24.21
C SER A 311 -16.65 -5.78 25.27
N ARG A 312 -15.41 -5.37 24.99
CA ARG A 312 -14.52 -4.64 25.91
C ARG A 312 -14.47 -3.14 25.65
N VAL A 313 -15.12 -2.67 24.58
CA VAL A 313 -15.13 -1.26 24.18
C VAL A 313 -16.54 -0.76 23.89
N ASP A 314 -16.77 0.53 24.12
CA ASP A 314 -18.00 1.22 23.74
C ASP A 314 -17.70 2.17 22.57
N GLU A 315 -18.64 2.24 21.63
CA GLU A 315 -18.63 3.21 20.54
C GLU A 315 -19.18 4.56 21.04
N ALA A 316 -18.42 5.64 20.84
CA ALA A 316 -18.84 7.00 21.18
C ALA A 316 -18.82 7.88 19.93
N ARG A 317 -19.98 8.45 19.60
CA ARG A 317 -20.14 9.42 18.51
C ARG A 317 -20.34 10.81 19.10
N THR A 318 -19.64 11.80 18.57
CA THR A 318 -19.89 13.20 18.93
C THR A 318 -21.13 13.65 18.15
N LEU A 319 -22.23 13.88 18.84
CA LEU A 319 -23.43 14.44 18.21
C LEU A 319 -23.21 15.96 18.04
N SER A 320 -23.37 16.48 16.83
CA SER A 320 -23.44 17.92 16.62
C SER A 320 -24.69 18.45 17.32
N VAL A 321 -24.50 19.26 18.36
CA VAL A 321 -25.60 19.96 19.03
C VAL A 321 -26.18 20.97 18.04
N GLY A 322 -27.30 20.63 17.40
CA GLY A 322 -28.11 21.62 16.71
C GLY A 322 -28.67 22.60 17.75
N ASN A 323 -28.57 23.91 17.47
CA ASN A 323 -29.11 24.96 18.31
C ASN A 323 -30.61 24.71 18.58
N PHE A 324 -30.93 24.17 19.76
CA PHE A 324 -32.29 24.21 20.27
C PHE A 324 -32.57 25.65 20.70
N HIS A 325 -33.15 26.44 19.80
CA HIS A 325 -33.80 27.68 20.18
C HIS A 325 -34.97 27.34 21.11
N THR A 326 -34.79 27.58 22.40
CA THR A 326 -35.87 27.61 23.37
C THR A 326 -36.72 28.83 23.08
N THR A 327 -37.81 28.64 22.33
CA THR A 327 -38.93 29.59 22.32
C THR A 327 -39.55 29.58 23.71
N LYS A 328 -39.19 30.56 24.54
CA LYS A 328 -39.95 30.92 25.73
C LYS A 328 -41.24 31.61 25.27
N THR A 329 -42.37 30.95 25.49
CA THR A 329 -43.70 31.58 25.60
C THR A 329 -43.78 32.44 26.84
#